data_AF-A0A9X5X919-F1
#
_entry.id   AF-A0A9X5X919-F1
#
_cell.length_a   1.000
_cell.length_b   1.000
_cell.length_c   1.000
_cell.angle_alpha   90.00
_cell.angle_beta   90.00
_cell.angle_gamma   90.00
#
_symmetry.space_group_name_H-M   'P 1'
#
loop_
_entity.id
_entity.type
_entity.pdbx_description
1 polymer ?
#
loop_
_entity_poly.entity_id
_entity_poly.type
_entity_poly.pdbx_seq_one_letter_code
_entity_poly.pdbx_strand_id
1 'polypeptide(L)'
;KPHPRAYGTFPQYLGKYVRELGVLSLEECVAHLTGRPAARLRLPDRGLVREGYRADLVLFDPATVAAGSTFEEPRRLPTGIPYVVIDGRFV
;
A
#
# COMPACT_ATOMS: atom_id res chain seq x y z
N LYS A 1 -6.96 7.18 -21.88
CA LYS A 1 -7.32 6.70 -20.51
C LYS A 1 -6.03 6.58 -19.70
N PRO A 2 -6.00 6.79 -18.36
CA PRO A 2 -4.78 6.59 -17.58
C PRO A 2 -4.38 5.11 -17.60
N HIS A 3 -3.11 4.82 -17.36
CA HIS A 3 -2.65 3.45 -17.15
C HIS A 3 -3.19 2.92 -15.80
N PRO A 4 -3.64 1.65 -15.68
CA PRO A 4 -4.27 1.10 -14.46
C PRO A 4 -3.42 1.27 -13.19
N ARG A 5 -2.10 1.27 -13.35
CA ARG A 5 -1.13 1.56 -12.28
C ARG A 5 -1.46 2.82 -11.45
N ALA A 6 -2.14 3.81 -12.03
CA ALA A 6 -2.53 5.03 -11.30
C ALA A 6 -3.47 4.75 -10.11
N TYR A 7 -4.24 3.67 -10.13
CA TYR A 7 -5.19 3.29 -9.08
C TYR A 7 -4.84 1.97 -8.40
N GLY A 8 -4.08 1.10 -9.07
CA GLY A 8 -3.89 -0.28 -8.63
C GLY A 8 -2.50 -0.65 -8.09
N THR A 9 -1.48 0.22 -8.17
CA THR A 9 -0.09 -0.21 -7.95
C THR A 9 0.14 -0.89 -6.60
N PHE A 10 -0.16 -0.24 -5.47
CA PHE A 10 0.16 -0.80 -4.15
C PHE A 10 -0.68 -2.03 -3.79
N PRO A 11 -2.01 -2.05 -4.05
CA PRO A 11 -2.81 -3.25 -3.84
C PRO A 11 -2.38 -4.41 -4.76
N GLN A 12 -1.82 -4.14 -5.95
CA GLN A 12 -1.23 -5.17 -6.81
C GLN A 12 -0.02 -5.83 -6.15
N TYR A 13 0.84 -5.08 -5.46
CA TYR A 13 1.96 -5.64 -4.68
C TYR A 13 1.46 -6.58 -3.59
N LEU A 14 0.48 -6.15 -2.80
CA LEU A 14 -0.05 -6.93 -1.67
C LEU A 14 -0.88 -8.14 -2.11
N GLY A 15 -1.76 -7.97 -3.10
CA GLY A 15 -2.64 -9.04 -3.57
C GLY A 15 -1.92 -10.01 -4.50
N LYS A 16 -1.35 -9.51 -5.60
CA LYS A 16 -0.77 -10.37 -6.62
C LYS A 16 0.62 -10.84 -6.25
N TYR A 17 1.54 -9.95 -5.90
CA TYR A 17 2.94 -10.33 -5.70
C TYR A 17 3.19 -11.04 -4.38
N VAL A 18 2.53 -10.61 -3.29
CA VAL A 18 2.63 -11.30 -1.99
C VAL A 18 1.70 -12.51 -1.93
N ARG A 19 0.37 -12.31 -1.96
CA ARG A 19 -0.58 -13.40 -1.69
C ARG A 19 -0.66 -14.44 -2.82
N GLU A 20 -0.79 -14.03 -4.08
CA GLU A 20 -1.03 -14.97 -5.19
C GLU A 20 0.24 -15.63 -5.71
N LEU A 21 1.31 -14.85 -5.91
CA LEU A 21 2.56 -15.34 -6.50
C LEU A 21 3.61 -15.74 -5.45
N GLY A 22 3.50 -15.27 -4.21
CA GLY A 22 4.45 -15.61 -3.14
C GLY A 22 5.89 -15.15 -3.40
N VAL A 23 6.11 -14.14 -4.25
CA VAL A 23 7.47 -13.69 -4.62
C VAL A 23 8.12 -12.80 -3.56
N LEU A 24 7.34 -12.33 -2.59
CA LEU A 24 7.76 -11.54 -1.44
C LEU A 24 6.94 -11.98 -0.22
N SER A 25 7.54 -11.95 0.96
CA SER A 25 6.77 -11.99 2.21
C SER A 25 5.95 -10.71 2.37
N LEU A 26 4.92 -10.74 3.24
CA LEU A 26 4.12 -9.56 3.52
C LEU A 26 4.96 -8.44 4.14
N GLU A 27 5.85 -8.79 5.07
CA GLU A 27 6.74 -7.88 5.77
C GLU A 27 7.77 -7.26 4.82
N GLU A 28 8.34 -8.05 3.90
CA GLU A 28 9.25 -7.56 2.87
C GLU A 28 8.58 -6.55 1.95
N CYS A 29 7.34 -6.85 1.54
CA CYS A 29 6.53 -5.95 0.73
C CYS A 29 6.21 -4.66 1.48
N VAL A 30 5.72 -4.76 2.73
CA VAL A 30 5.43 -3.58 3.55
C VAL A 30 6.69 -2.72 3.74
N ALA A 31 7.84 -3.31 4.06
CA ALA A 31 9.10 -2.58 4.18
C ALA A 31 9.52 -1.91 2.85
N HIS A 32 9.29 -2.57 1.71
CA HIS A 32 9.53 -2.02 0.37
C HIS A 32 8.64 -0.82 0.05
N LEU A 33 7.40 -0.81 0.54
CA LEU A 33 6.42 0.25 0.27
C LEU A 33 6.44 1.38 1.31
N THR A 34 7.10 1.21 2.46
CA THR A 34 7.07 2.17 3.58
C THR A 34 8.47 2.60 4.03
N GLY A 35 9.13 1.84 4.90
CA GLY A 35 10.37 2.23 5.57
C GLY A 35 11.56 2.41 4.63
N ARG A 36 11.70 1.57 3.58
CA ARG A 36 12.80 1.71 2.60
C ARG A 36 12.68 3.03 1.80
N PRO A 37 11.51 3.39 1.24
CA PRO A 37 11.30 4.72 0.65
C PRO A 37 11.53 5.87 1.64
N ALA A 38 11.00 5.77 2.87
CA ALA A 38 11.17 6.82 3.87
C ALA A 38 12.65 7.08 4.20
N ALA A 39 13.44 6.01 4.37
CA ALA A 39 14.88 6.10 4.56
C ALA A 39 15.58 6.74 3.35
N ARG A 40 15.24 6.30 2.13
CA ARG A 40 15.83 6.83 0.89
C ARG A 40 15.53 8.32 0.68
N LEU A 41 14.32 8.76 1.02
CA LEU A 41 13.86 10.14 0.92
C LEU A 41 14.22 10.98 2.15
N ARG A 42 14.84 10.38 3.18
CA ARG A 42 15.23 11.03 4.44
C ARG A 42 14.04 11.66 5.18
N LEU A 43 12.94 10.91 5.28
CA LEU A 43 11.78 11.27 6.10
C LEU A 43 11.99 10.70 7.52
N PRO A 44 12.42 11.52 8.50
CA PRO A 44 12.93 11.01 9.78
C PRO A 44 11.84 10.48 10.72
N ASP A 45 10.58 10.84 10.46
CA ASP A 45 9.41 10.60 11.32
C ASP A 45 8.30 9.81 10.59
N ARG A 46 8.62 9.10 9.49
CA ARG A 46 7.63 8.37 8.66
C ARG A 46 8.10 6.99 8.22
N GLY A 47 7.16 6.17 7.74
CA GLY A 47 7.43 4.89 7.09
C GLY A 47 7.62 3.71 8.04
N LEU A 48 7.49 3.91 9.36
CA LEU A 48 7.54 2.88 10.39
C LEU A 48 6.41 3.12 11.40
N VAL A 49 5.83 2.04 11.93
CA VAL A 49 4.91 2.11 13.07
C VAL A 49 5.76 2.12 14.34
N ARG A 50 5.96 3.31 14.90
CA ARG A 50 6.84 3.53 16.06
C ARG A 50 6.36 4.76 16.84
N GLU A 51 6.55 4.75 18.16
CA GLU A 51 6.32 5.93 18.99
C GLU A 51 7.16 7.12 18.51
N GLY A 52 6.55 8.32 18.52
CA GLY A 52 7.16 9.55 18.03
C GLY A 52 7.14 9.73 16.50
N TYR A 53 6.67 8.75 15.72
CA TYR A 53 6.47 8.88 14.27
C TYR A 53 5.06 9.40 13.97
N ARG A 54 4.89 9.97 12.78
CA ARG A 54 3.57 10.39 12.29
C ARG A 54 2.66 9.19 12.12
N ALA A 55 1.39 9.37 12.47
CA ALA A 55 0.34 8.38 12.32
C ALA A 55 -0.15 8.30 10.85
N ASP A 56 0.78 7.96 9.94
CA ASP A 56 0.46 7.58 8.57
C ASP A 56 0.30 6.06 8.51
N LEU A 57 -0.95 5.59 8.53
CA LEU A 57 -1.27 4.19 8.71
C LEU A 57 -2.26 3.73 7.65
N VAL A 58 -2.17 2.45 7.27
CA VAL A 58 -3.12 1.79 6.40
C VAL A 58 -3.57 0.51 7.07
N LEU A 59 -4.88 0.37 7.28
CA LEU A 59 -5.48 -0.91 7.63
C LEU A 59 -5.91 -1.57 6.32
N PHE A 60 -5.43 -2.78 6.07
CA PHE A 60 -5.85 -3.59 4.93
C PHE A 60 -6.04 -5.04 5.35
N ASP A 61 -6.90 -5.75 4.62
CA ASP A 61 -7.10 -7.18 4.78
C ASP A 61 -6.21 -7.94 3.79
N PRO A 62 -5.20 -8.70 4.28
CA PRO A 62 -4.29 -9.43 3.40
C PRO A 62 -4.99 -10.49 2.55
N ALA A 63 -6.13 -11.02 2.99
CA ALA A 63 -6.89 -12.03 2.25
C ALA A 63 -7.66 -11.43 1.06
N THR A 64 -8.05 -10.15 1.12
CA THR A 64 -8.98 -9.54 0.15
C THR A 64 -8.43 -8.32 -0.59
N VAL A 65 -7.27 -7.78 -0.18
CA VAL A 65 -6.65 -6.63 -0.86
C VAL A 65 -6.38 -6.93 -2.34
N ALA A 66 -6.86 -6.05 -3.22
CA ALA A 66 -6.74 -6.19 -4.67
C ALA A 66 -6.83 -4.85 -5.40
N ALA A 67 -6.16 -4.75 -6.56
CA ALA A 67 -6.09 -3.52 -7.36
C ALA A 67 -7.42 -3.14 -8.00
N GLY A 68 -8.17 -4.11 -8.54
CA GLY A 68 -9.42 -3.90 -9.27
C GLY A 68 -9.25 -3.21 -10.64
N SER A 69 -8.29 -2.31 -10.80
CA SER A 69 -8.02 -1.56 -12.03
C SER A 69 -7.48 -2.46 -13.16
N THR A 70 -8.07 -2.36 -14.36
CA THR A 70 -7.61 -3.03 -15.58
C THR A 70 -7.32 -2.02 -16.70
N PHE A 71 -6.85 -2.45 -17.87
CA PHE A 71 -6.67 -1.54 -19.01
C PHE A 71 -8.01 -1.01 -19.56
N GLU A 72 -9.06 -1.84 -19.46
CA GLU A 72 -10.42 -1.53 -19.85
C GLU A 72 -11.07 -0.54 -18.87
N GLU A 73 -10.91 -0.80 -17.56
CA GLU A 73 -11.43 -0.04 -16.41
C GLU A 73 -10.30 0.50 -15.51
N PRO A 74 -9.47 1.46 -15.97
CA PRO A 74 -8.26 1.85 -15.25
C PRO A 74 -8.48 2.72 -14.02
N ARG A 75 -9.72 3.16 -13.75
CA ARG A 75 -10.09 3.99 -12.59
C ARG A 75 -10.86 3.24 -11.52
N ARG A 76 -11.01 1.92 -11.67
CA ARG A 76 -11.66 1.09 -10.64
C ARG A 76 -10.85 1.16 -9.35
N LEU A 77 -11.53 1.50 -8.26
CA LEU A 77 -10.90 1.63 -6.95
C LEU A 77 -10.48 0.25 -6.40
N PRO A 78 -9.42 0.21 -5.59
CA PRO A 78 -9.01 -1.02 -4.95
C PRO A 78 -9.97 -1.47 -3.84
N THR A 79 -9.88 -2.74 -3.49
CA THR A 79 -10.65 -3.36 -2.40
C THR A 79 -9.75 -3.80 -1.26
N GLY A 80 -10.34 -4.10 -0.10
CA GLY A 80 -9.63 -4.63 1.07
C GLY A 80 -8.79 -3.61 1.84
N ILE A 81 -9.06 -2.30 1.67
CA ILE A 81 -8.39 -1.21 2.38
C ILE A 81 -9.47 -0.37 3.10
N PRO A 82 -9.96 -0.79 4.28
CA PRO A 82 -11.03 -0.09 5.00
C PRO A 82 -10.62 1.29 5.52
N TYR A 83 -9.35 1.49 5.92
CA TYR A 83 -8.92 2.76 6.48
C TYR A 83 -7.54 3.17 5.99
N VAL A 84 -7.44 4.45 5.67
CA VAL A 84 -6.19 5.17 5.51
C VAL A 84 -6.19 6.32 6.51
N VAL A 85 -5.08 6.48 7.22
CA VAL A 85 -4.87 7.54 8.19
C VAL A 85 -3.66 8.34 7.75
N ILE A 86 -3.80 9.66 7.67
CA ILE A 86 -2.70 10.57 7.35
C ILE A 86 -2.58 11.56 8.50
N ASP A 87 -1.39 11.62 9.12
CA ASP A 87 -1.13 12.49 10.26
C ASP A 87 -2.19 12.37 11.39
N GLY A 88 -2.69 11.14 11.62
CA GLY A 88 -3.70 10.85 12.63
C GLY A 88 -5.16 11.12 12.22
N ARG A 89 -5.44 11.47 10.96
CA ARG A 89 -6.80 11.70 10.45
C ARG A 89 -7.21 10.65 9.43
N PHE A 90 -8.41 10.09 9.58
CA PHE A 90 -9.01 9.21 8.57
C PHE A 90 -9.32 9.99 7.29
N VAL A 91 -9.02 9.40 6.13
CA VAL A 91 -9.23 9.98 4.79
C VAL A 91 -9.93 9.02 3.84
#